data_AF-A0A562QV95-F1
#
_entry.id   AF-A0A562QV95-F1
#
_cell.length_a   1.000
_cell.length_b   1.000
_cell.length_c   1.000
_cell.angle_alpha   90.00
_cell.angle_beta   90.00
_cell.angle_gamma   90.00
#
_symmetry.space_group_name_H-M   'P 1'
#
loop_
_entity.id
_entity.type
_entity.pdbx_description
1 polymer ?
#
loop_
_entity_poly.entity_id
_entity_poly.type
_entity_poly.pdbx_seq_one_letter_code
_entity_poly.pdbx_strand_id
1 'polypeptide(L)'
;MIGVSDFGSKDSASPVGRRTGLDAISAVKMPEMLTATVDAWAEAHQLSRSDAICRLVELGLKIAPAVPASARSVASDADRIEELAVHEIEGLLDPALPDDERERRIRRLTEGPPEFSHERIDLPKHRT
;
A
#
# COMPACT_ATOMS: atom_id res chain seq x y z
N MET A 1 -15.82 56.11 55.17
CA MET A 1 -14.42 55.66 55.37
C MET A 1 -14.46 54.36 56.15
N ILE A 2 -13.39 53.56 56.06
CA ILE A 2 -13.21 52.16 56.54
C ILE A 2 -14.02 51.13 55.71
N GLY A 3 -13.45 50.14 55.03
CA GLY A 3 -12.08 49.67 54.86
C GLY A 3 -12.10 48.52 53.83
N VAL A 4 -11.06 48.44 53.00
CA VAL A 4 -10.76 47.34 52.06
C VAL A 4 -10.27 46.12 52.85
N SER A 5 -10.28 44.94 52.18
CA SER A 5 -9.67 43.63 52.52
C SER A 5 -10.69 42.58 52.98
N ASP A 6 -10.64 41.30 52.59
CA ASP A 6 -9.70 40.50 51.80
C ASP A 6 -10.50 39.24 51.40
N PHE A 7 -10.64 38.92 50.10
CA PHE A 7 -11.20 37.62 49.70
C PHE A 7 -10.06 36.60 49.67
N GLY A 8 -9.86 35.95 50.82
CA GLY A 8 -8.90 34.87 51.01
C GLY A 8 -9.18 33.67 50.10
N SER A 9 -8.07 33.13 49.58
CA SER A 9 -7.94 31.95 48.71
C SER A 9 -8.76 30.74 49.13
N LYS A 10 -9.26 30.03 48.11
CA LYS A 10 -9.09 28.57 48.08
C LYS A 10 -9.03 28.05 46.65
N ASP A 11 -7.80 27.82 46.20
CA ASP A 11 -7.49 26.98 45.07
C ASP A 11 -8.17 25.63 45.26
N SER A 12 -9.24 25.39 44.49
CA SER A 12 -9.72 24.05 44.21
C SER A 12 -9.46 23.79 42.74
N ALA A 13 -8.18 23.71 42.41
CA ALA A 13 -7.72 23.10 41.17
C ALA A 13 -8.10 21.62 41.23
N SER A 14 -9.34 21.31 40.83
CA SER A 14 -9.70 19.93 40.49
C SER A 14 -8.75 19.52 39.36
N PRO A 15 -7.99 18.42 39.51
CA PRO A 15 -7.16 17.94 38.42
C PRO A 15 -8.14 17.48 37.33
N VAL A 16 -8.27 18.28 36.27
CA VAL A 16 -8.82 17.80 35.01
C VAL A 16 -7.93 16.63 34.63
N GLY A 17 -8.46 15.43 34.83
CA GLY A 17 -7.76 14.19 34.57
C GLY A 17 -7.27 14.21 33.14
N ARG A 18 -5.97 14.35 32.95
CA ARG A 18 -5.31 14.13 31.67
C ARG A 18 -5.41 12.65 31.34
N ARG A 19 -6.50 12.26 30.69
CA ARG A 19 -6.57 11.12 29.76
C ARG A 19 -6.50 11.82 28.39
N THR A 20 -5.55 11.58 27.50
CA THR A 20 -5.05 10.30 26.99
C THR A 20 -3.73 10.57 26.25
N GLY A 21 -2.88 9.55 26.09
CA GLY A 21 -1.53 9.66 25.54
C GLY A 21 -1.47 10.10 24.07
N LEU A 22 -0.46 10.93 23.78
CA LEU A 22 0.47 10.94 22.64
C LEU A 22 0.02 10.65 21.18
N ASP A 23 -1.26 10.62 20.85
CA ASP A 23 -1.66 10.54 19.44
C ASP A 23 -1.64 11.93 18.80
N ALA A 24 -0.88 12.07 17.72
CA ALA A 24 -0.76 13.32 16.97
C ALA A 24 -2.11 13.66 16.30
N ILE A 25 -2.61 14.87 16.55
CA ILE A 25 -3.81 15.38 15.86
C ILE A 25 -3.44 15.71 14.42
N SER A 26 -4.10 15.05 13.47
CA SER A 26 -3.95 15.29 12.03
C SER A 26 -5.20 15.96 11.47
N ALA A 27 -5.03 17.09 10.79
CA ALA A 27 -6.11 17.74 10.06
C ALA A 27 -6.26 17.12 8.67
N VAL A 28 -7.46 16.68 8.32
CA VAL A 28 -7.77 16.07 7.02
C VAL A 28 -8.81 16.90 6.30
N LYS A 29 -8.56 17.21 5.02
CA LYS A 29 -9.55 17.86 4.15
C LYS A 29 -10.53 16.81 3.63
N MET A 30 -11.81 16.97 3.96
CA MET A 30 -12.89 16.12 3.46
C MET A 30 -13.93 16.95 2.70
N PRO A 31 -14.45 16.47 1.56
CA PRO A 31 -15.63 17.07 0.93
C PRO A 31 -16.84 17.04 1.88
N GLU A 32 -17.72 18.03 1.78
CA GLU A 32 -18.89 18.16 2.67
C GLU A 32 -19.77 16.90 2.69
N MET A 33 -20.00 16.30 1.51
CA MET A 33 -20.77 15.06 1.37
C MET A 33 -20.13 13.89 2.13
N LEU A 34 -18.80 13.76 2.09
CA LEU A 34 -18.09 12.71 2.80
C LEU A 34 -18.20 12.92 4.31
N THR A 35 -18.03 14.16 4.78
CA THR A 35 -18.19 14.52 6.20
C THR A 35 -19.58 14.16 6.71
N ALA A 36 -20.64 14.50 5.96
CA ALA A 36 -22.02 14.17 6.33
C ALA A 36 -22.26 12.65 6.39
N THR A 37 -21.63 11.90 5.49
CA THR A 37 -21.73 10.43 5.47
C THR A 37 -21.04 9.80 6.69
N VAL A 38 -19.86 10.31 7.05
CA VAL A 38 -19.13 9.90 8.26
C VAL A 38 -19.93 10.22 9.52
N ASP A 39 -20.55 11.39 9.57
CA ASP A 39 -21.37 11.82 10.72
C ASP A 39 -22.60 10.93 10.89
N ALA A 40 -23.34 10.65 9.81
CA ALA A 40 -24.48 9.74 9.84
C ALA A 40 -24.06 8.31 10.27
N TRP A 41 -22.89 7.85 9.82
CA TRP A 41 -22.35 6.56 10.25
C TRP A 41 -21.98 6.57 11.74
N ALA A 42 -21.38 7.65 12.23
CA ALA A 42 -21.03 7.82 13.64
C ALA A 42 -22.27 7.81 14.54
N GLU A 43 -23.34 8.50 14.13
CA GLU A 43 -24.64 8.51 14.84
C GLU A 43 -25.26 7.11 14.89
N ALA A 44 -25.30 6.40 13.76
CA ALA A 44 -25.82 5.04 13.69
C ALA A 44 -25.08 4.05 14.61
N HIS A 45 -23.79 4.29 14.85
CA HIS A 45 -22.94 3.45 15.69
C HIS A 45 -22.71 4.02 17.10
N GLN A 46 -23.33 5.16 17.43
CA GLN A 46 -23.18 5.86 18.73
C GLN A 46 -21.71 6.16 19.07
N LEU A 47 -20.93 6.56 18.08
CA LEU A 47 -19.50 6.88 18.21
C LEU A 47 -19.26 8.38 18.08
N SER A 48 -18.14 8.85 18.64
CA SER A 48 -17.62 10.17 18.30
C SER A 48 -17.16 10.18 16.84
N ARG A 49 -17.16 11.36 16.19
CA ARG A 49 -16.66 11.50 14.82
C ARG A 49 -15.22 10.97 14.68
N SER A 50 -14.35 11.25 15.66
CA SER A 50 -12.96 10.77 15.64
C SER A 50 -12.89 9.25 15.69
N ASP A 51 -13.67 8.61 16.57
CA ASP A 51 -13.68 7.15 16.68
C ASP A 51 -14.25 6.51 15.41
N ALA A 52 -15.29 7.12 14.83
CA ALA A 52 -15.86 6.68 13.58
C ALA A 52 -14.86 6.73 12.42
N ILE A 53 -14.11 7.82 12.30
CA ILE A 53 -13.04 7.95 11.31
C ILE A 53 -11.98 6.87 11.53
N CYS A 54 -11.50 6.66 12.75
CA CYS A 54 -10.51 5.62 13.04
C CYS A 54 -11.01 4.23 12.64
N ARG A 55 -12.25 3.88 13.00
CA ARG A 55 -12.86 2.59 12.65
C ARG A 55 -13.04 2.39 11.15
N LEU A 56 -13.53 3.41 10.45
CA LEU A 56 -13.70 3.35 8.99
C LEU A 56 -12.35 3.21 8.29
N VAL A 57 -11.31 3.88 8.77
CA VAL A 57 -9.94 3.73 8.25
C VAL A 57 -9.40 2.32 8.53
N GLU A 58 -9.56 1.78 9.74
CA GLU A 58 -9.16 0.41 10.07
C GLU A 58 -9.84 -0.63 9.17
N LEU A 59 -11.15 -0.49 8.93
CA LEU A 59 -11.91 -1.36 8.04
C LEU A 59 -11.43 -1.21 6.59
N GLY A 60 -11.25 0.03 6.14
CA GLY A 60 -10.72 0.34 4.82
C GLY A 60 -9.35 -0.29 4.60
N LEU A 61 -8.44 -0.23 5.58
CA LEU A 61 -7.10 -0.82 5.50
C LEU A 61 -7.10 -2.35 5.52
N LYS A 62 -8.08 -2.99 6.17
CA LYS A 62 -8.24 -4.46 6.15
C LYS A 62 -8.75 -4.97 4.80
N ILE A 63 -9.59 -4.18 4.12
CA ILE A 63 -10.21 -4.54 2.84
C ILE A 63 -9.34 -4.08 1.67
N ALA A 64 -8.60 -2.98 1.85
CA ALA A 64 -7.70 -2.46 0.84
C ALA A 64 -6.76 -3.60 0.43
N PRO A 65 -6.64 -3.90 -0.88
CA PRO A 65 -5.56 -4.75 -1.32
C PRO A 65 -4.29 -4.13 -0.74
N ALA A 66 -3.47 -4.92 -0.05
CA ALA A 66 -2.16 -4.47 0.36
C ALA A 66 -1.59 -3.81 -0.89
N VAL A 67 -1.31 -2.50 -0.82
CA VAL A 67 -0.61 -1.79 -1.90
C VAL A 67 0.49 -2.76 -2.27
N PRO A 68 0.51 -3.31 -3.52
CA PRO A 68 1.57 -4.23 -3.86
C PRO A 68 2.81 -3.44 -3.53
N ALA A 69 3.59 -3.91 -2.54
CA ALA A 69 4.83 -3.27 -2.18
C ALA A 69 5.49 -3.02 -3.52
N SER A 70 5.60 -1.74 -3.91
CA SER A 70 5.92 -1.30 -5.28
C SER A 70 7.42 -1.52 -5.50
N ALA A 71 7.79 -2.77 -5.33
CA ALA A 71 9.09 -3.37 -5.16
C ALA A 71 8.96 -4.91 -5.21
N ARG A 72 7.84 -5.51 -5.68
CA ARG A 72 8.04 -6.66 -6.57
C ARG A 72 8.76 -6.07 -7.77
N SER A 73 10.07 -6.19 -7.74
CA SER A 73 10.94 -5.55 -8.72
C SER A 73 10.41 -5.93 -10.09
N VAL A 74 10.44 -5.00 -11.04
CA VAL A 74 10.14 -5.30 -12.44
C VAL A 74 10.93 -6.53 -12.91
N ALA A 75 12.12 -6.77 -12.33
CA ALA A 75 12.88 -8.00 -12.46
C ALA A 75 12.11 -9.26 -12.02
N SER A 76 11.54 -9.31 -10.80
CA SER A 76 10.78 -10.48 -10.34
C SER A 76 9.54 -10.78 -11.18
N ASP A 77 8.93 -9.78 -11.81
CA ASP A 77 7.80 -9.99 -12.71
C ASP A 77 8.27 -10.41 -14.11
N ALA A 78 9.39 -9.86 -14.60
CA ALA A 78 10.02 -10.28 -15.85
C ALA A 78 10.45 -11.75 -15.80
N ASP A 79 11.11 -12.17 -14.70
CA ASP A 79 11.54 -13.57 -14.50
C ASP A 79 10.33 -14.52 -14.54
N ARG A 80 9.23 -14.13 -13.89
CA ARG A 80 8.00 -14.93 -13.87
C ARG A 80 7.33 -15.01 -15.24
N ILE A 81 7.34 -13.92 -16.00
CA ILE A 81 6.80 -13.90 -17.37
C ILE A 81 7.65 -14.77 -18.28
N GLU A 82 8.98 -14.73 -18.14
CA GLU A 82 9.90 -15.61 -18.86
C GLU A 82 9.64 -17.08 -18.53
N GLU A 83 9.55 -17.45 -17.25
CA GLU A 83 9.23 -18.82 -16.82
C GLU A 83 7.92 -19.34 -17.44
N LEU A 84 6.86 -18.51 -17.44
CA LEU A 84 5.58 -18.87 -18.05
C LEU A 84 5.70 -19.07 -19.56
N ALA A 85 6.46 -18.21 -20.24
CA ALA A 85 6.69 -18.32 -21.68
C ALA A 85 7.48 -19.59 -22.02
N VAL A 86 8.54 -19.88 -21.27
CA VAL A 86 9.35 -21.10 -21.43
C VAL A 86 8.48 -22.35 -21.30
N HIS A 87 7.65 -22.42 -20.24
CA HIS A 87 6.76 -23.55 -20.01
C HIS A 87 5.74 -23.76 -21.14
N GLU A 88 5.12 -22.68 -21.62
CA GLU A 88 4.14 -22.78 -22.70
C GLU A 88 4.80 -23.20 -24.03
N ILE A 89 5.96 -22.63 -24.35
CA ILE A 89 6.71 -22.99 -25.56
C ILE A 89 7.15 -24.46 -25.50
N GLU A 90 7.63 -24.92 -24.34
CA GLU A 90 8.00 -26.32 -24.11
C GLU A 90 6.84 -27.28 -24.43
N GLY A 91 5.60 -26.94 -24.06
CA GLY A 91 4.40 -27.72 -24.38
C GLY A 91 4.00 -27.68 -25.86
N LEU A 92 4.42 -26.66 -26.61
CA LEU A 92 4.15 -26.50 -28.05
C LEU A 92 5.21 -27.14 -28.94
N LEU A 93 6.41 -27.43 -28.41
CA LEU A 93 7.49 -28.06 -29.15
C LEU A 93 7.28 -29.58 -29.30
N ASP A 94 7.79 -30.14 -30.39
CA ASP A 94 7.72 -31.58 -30.64
C ASP A 94 8.53 -32.35 -29.58
N PRO A 95 7.90 -33.27 -28.81
CA PRO A 95 8.59 -34.06 -27.79
C PRO A 95 9.60 -35.06 -28.37
N ALA A 96 9.58 -35.32 -29.68
CA ALA A 96 10.57 -36.17 -30.34
C ALA A 96 11.90 -35.44 -30.62
N LEU A 97 11.97 -34.12 -30.43
CA LEU A 97 13.20 -33.35 -30.57
C LEU A 97 14.18 -33.64 -29.43
N PRO A 98 15.50 -33.68 -29.69
CA PRO A 98 16.50 -33.70 -28.64
C PRO A 98 16.36 -32.48 -27.72
N ASP A 99 16.58 -32.67 -26.41
CA ASP A 99 16.43 -31.61 -25.41
C ASP A 99 17.28 -30.38 -25.71
N ASP A 100 18.52 -30.57 -26.15
CA ASP A 100 19.42 -29.47 -26.53
C ASP A 100 18.84 -28.58 -27.65
N GLU A 101 18.12 -29.18 -28.60
CA GLU A 101 17.51 -28.44 -29.71
C GLU A 101 16.22 -27.75 -29.27
N ARG A 102 15.47 -28.37 -28.36
CA ARG A 102 14.29 -27.76 -27.73
C ARG A 102 14.68 -26.51 -26.94
N GLU A 103 15.71 -26.62 -26.11
CA GLU A 103 16.23 -25.49 -25.31
C GLU A 103 16.75 -24.35 -26.21
N ARG A 104 17.50 -24.68 -27.28
CA ARG A 104 17.93 -23.67 -28.27
C ARG A 104 16.77 -22.93 -28.90
N ARG A 105 15.68 -23.62 -29.22
CA ARG A 105 14.50 -23.03 -29.85
C ARG A 105 13.70 -22.17 -28.87
N ILE A 106 13.56 -22.61 -27.62
CA ILE A 106 12.97 -21.81 -26.54
C ILE A 106 13.73 -20.50 -26.40
N ARG A 107 15.05 -20.55 -26.23
CA ARG A 107 15.89 -19.35 -26.11
C ARG A 107 15.77 -18.41 -27.31
N ARG A 108 15.75 -18.94 -28.54
CA ARG A 108 15.55 -18.10 -29.73
C ARG A 108 14.20 -17.37 -29.75
N LEU A 109 13.17 -17.92 -29.12
CA LEU A 109 11.84 -17.31 -29.05
C LEU A 109 11.70 -16.36 -27.86
N THR A 110 12.38 -16.62 -26.74
CA THR A 110 12.33 -15.76 -25.53
C THR A 110 13.35 -14.64 -25.56
N GLU A 111 14.61 -14.92 -25.93
CA GLU A 111 15.71 -13.95 -26.02
C GLU A 111 15.71 -13.22 -27.38
N GLY A 112 15.31 -13.92 -28.44
CA GLY A 112 15.46 -13.50 -29.82
C GLY A 112 16.75 -14.02 -30.47
N PRO A 113 17.03 -13.66 -31.73
CA PRO A 113 18.30 -13.99 -32.37
C PRO A 113 19.48 -13.31 -31.65
N PRO A 114 20.65 -13.97 -31.54
CA PRO A 114 21.80 -13.44 -30.80
C PRO A 114 22.33 -12.12 -31.39
N GLU A 115 22.10 -11.87 -32.68
CA GLU A 115 22.50 -10.64 -33.37
C GLU A 115 21.72 -9.41 -32.89
N PHE A 116 20.52 -9.59 -32.32
CA PHE A 116 19.60 -8.52 -31.93
C PHE A 116 19.29 -8.48 -30.43
N SER A 117 19.77 -9.45 -29.65
CA SER A 117 19.52 -9.50 -28.21
C SER A 117 19.96 -8.22 -27.49
N HIS A 118 21.06 -7.60 -27.92
CA HIS A 118 21.62 -6.36 -27.36
C HIS A 118 20.82 -5.09 -27.72
N GLU A 119 19.97 -5.15 -28.76
CA GLU A 119 19.12 -4.03 -29.20
C GLU A 119 17.79 -3.97 -28.43
N ARG A 120 17.48 -4.99 -27.62
CA ARG A 120 16.27 -5.04 -26.80
C ARG A 120 16.25 -3.89 -25.79
N ILE A 121 15.16 -3.13 -25.80
CA ILE A 121 14.93 -2.00 -24.88
C ILE A 121 14.28 -2.44 -23.56
N ASP A 122 13.71 -3.64 -23.56
CA ASP A 122 12.96 -4.23 -22.46
C ASP A 122 13.85 -4.98 -21.45
N LEU A 123 15.06 -5.40 -21.86
CA LEU A 123 16.02 -6.07 -20.99
C LEU A 123 17.12 -5.11 -20.50
N PRO A 124 17.63 -5.29 -19.27
CA PRO A 124 18.81 -4.58 -18.80
C PRO A 124 20.02 -4.96 -19.64
N LYS A 125 20.69 -3.95 -20.22
CA LYS A 125 21.89 -4.17 -21.04
C LYS A 125 23.02 -4.67 -20.15
N HIS A 126 23.57 -5.85 -20.46
CA HIS A 126 24.78 -6.34 -19.82
C HIS A 126 25.93 -5.36 -20.11
N ARG A 127 26.36 -4.62 -19.10
CA ARG A 127 27.59 -3.81 -19.18
C ARG A 127 28.78 -4.77 -19.23
N THR A 128 29.45 -4.79 -20.38
CA THR A 128 30.76 -5.43 -20.56
C THR A 128 31.87 -4.56 -19.98
#